data_AF-A0A3S0LD51-F1
#
_entry.id   AF-A0A3S0LD51-F1
#
_cell.length_a   1.000
_cell.length_b   1.000
_cell.length_c   1.000
_cell.angle_alpha   90.00
_cell.angle_beta   90.00
_cell.angle_gamma   90.00
#
_symmetry.space_group_name_H-M   'P 1'
#
loop_
_entity.id
_entity.type
_entity.pdbx_description
1 polymer ?
#
loop_
_entity_poly.entity_id
_entity_poly.type
_entity_poly.pdbx_seq_one_letter_code
_entity_poly.pdbx_strand_id
1 'polypeptide(L)'
;MRKKSVLALLFAGGLLSSKHPALSADYRSTEGHKDNGVVQSVAEDSQLPPELRAYFLLQLVEGLIDRRSSIGEKKFEYKVQVSQSWWLSKKQTALRDFLQRVARSEQLEQKNPSSNPIPAATKKFAQSMITKALAELDSSSDDFCKLNFYFIASNQFKIFGDQSGYLKYKKIVDDAIHSCEADNSTANDNTILAAAAILDAMAYAIIPVNIPDRFDLKNSEKVDFTEQEYSESRKLKQRSNAILDHLKSDNHNRRKAHRDLALWYLVLQKDQESEAEKKVLFDLVGIHDDRLLFPTSGGCGHVVWWVVDVKEQVGYDCGMG
;
A
#
# COMPACT_ATOMS: atom_id res chain seq x y z
N MET A 1 -38.30 -48.10 -8.40
CA MET A 1 -37.79 -46.77 -8.79
C MET A 1 -36.66 -46.35 -7.84
N ARG A 2 -35.41 -46.14 -8.31
CA ARG A 2 -34.28 -45.51 -7.58
C ARG A 2 -33.03 -45.41 -8.49
N LYS A 3 -33.03 -44.48 -9.45
CA LYS A 3 -31.89 -44.20 -10.37
C LYS A 3 -31.84 -42.72 -10.83
N LYS A 4 -32.07 -41.75 -9.93
CA LYS A 4 -32.01 -40.29 -10.27
C LYS A 4 -31.43 -39.38 -9.16
N SER A 5 -30.55 -39.89 -8.30
CA SER A 5 -30.07 -39.11 -7.12
C SER A 5 -28.56 -39.23 -6.81
N VAL A 6 -27.75 -39.75 -7.73
CA VAL A 6 -26.29 -39.91 -7.53
C VAL A 6 -25.44 -39.10 -8.54
N LEU A 7 -26.06 -38.60 -9.63
CA LEU A 7 -25.36 -37.80 -10.65
C LEU A 7 -25.14 -36.31 -10.27
N ALA A 8 -25.64 -35.86 -9.12
CA ALA A 8 -25.42 -34.49 -8.63
C ALA A 8 -24.15 -34.35 -7.75
N LEU A 9 -23.48 -35.45 -7.40
CA LEU A 9 -22.27 -35.45 -6.56
C LEU A 9 -20.95 -35.64 -7.34
N LEU A 10 -21.02 -35.91 -8.64
CA LEU A 10 -19.84 -36.08 -9.50
C LEU A 10 -19.26 -34.77 -10.06
N PHE A 11 -19.85 -33.61 -9.74
CA PHE A 11 -19.29 -32.28 -10.04
C PHE A 11 -18.67 -31.58 -8.82
N ALA A 12 -18.74 -32.18 -7.62
CA ALA A 12 -18.29 -31.57 -6.36
C ALA A 12 -17.12 -32.30 -5.67
N GLY A 13 -16.67 -33.44 -6.21
CA GLY A 13 -15.65 -34.30 -5.58
C GLY A 13 -14.29 -34.39 -6.29
N GLY A 14 -14.09 -33.69 -7.41
CA GLY A 14 -12.95 -33.91 -8.31
C GLY A 14 -11.69 -33.08 -8.06
N LEU A 15 -11.67 -32.18 -7.06
CA LEU A 15 -10.65 -31.12 -6.94
C LEU A 15 -9.69 -31.22 -5.75
N LEU A 16 -9.73 -32.29 -4.94
CA LEU A 16 -8.78 -32.46 -3.84
C LEU A 16 -8.24 -33.90 -3.72
N SER A 17 -6.91 -33.99 -3.78
CA SER A 17 -6.03 -35.11 -3.39
C SER A 17 -5.86 -36.29 -4.36
N SER A 18 -4.86 -36.18 -5.23
CA SER A 18 -3.82 -37.22 -5.35
C SER A 18 -2.44 -36.59 -5.22
N LYS A 19 -1.51 -37.30 -4.55
CA LYS A 19 -0.25 -36.76 -4.01
C LYS A 19 0.88 -36.79 -5.04
N HIS A 20 1.77 -35.79 -4.98
CA HIS A 20 3.14 -35.88 -5.52
C HIS A 20 3.96 -36.97 -4.79
N PRO A 21 5.00 -37.54 -5.43
CA PRO A 21 6.33 -36.93 -5.33
C PRO A 21 7.08 -36.77 -6.65
N ALA A 22 8.11 -35.91 -6.57
CA ALA A 22 9.29 -35.67 -7.42
C ALA A 22 9.69 -36.78 -8.45
N LEU A 23 10.35 -36.47 -9.58
CA LEU A 23 11.60 -35.70 -9.69
C LEU A 23 11.81 -35.05 -11.08
N SER A 24 12.70 -34.05 -11.10
CA SER A 24 13.48 -33.49 -12.22
C SER A 24 13.40 -34.18 -13.60
N ALA A 25 12.99 -33.43 -14.62
CA ALA A 25 13.45 -33.61 -16.00
C ALA A 25 13.43 -32.27 -16.77
N ASP A 26 14.63 -31.81 -17.11
CA ASP A 26 15.03 -30.98 -18.25
C ASP A 26 14.14 -29.84 -18.77
N TYR A 27 14.63 -28.63 -18.46
CA TYR A 27 14.28 -27.36 -19.08
C TYR A 27 14.79 -27.29 -20.54
N ARG A 28 14.16 -28.01 -21.49
CA ARG A 28 14.45 -27.88 -22.94
C ARG A 28 13.29 -28.32 -23.83
N SER A 29 12.76 -27.37 -24.62
CA SER A 29 11.96 -27.62 -25.84
C SER A 29 10.58 -28.27 -25.57
N THR A 30 9.50 -28.07 -26.34
CA THR A 30 9.27 -27.44 -27.64
C THR A 30 7.78 -27.04 -27.70
N GLU A 31 7.40 -26.10 -28.58
CA GLU A 31 6.04 -25.94 -29.11
C GLU A 31 4.81 -25.84 -28.17
N GLY A 32 4.15 -24.67 -28.23
CA GLY A 32 2.74 -24.71 -28.63
C GLY A 32 1.63 -24.66 -27.58
N HIS A 33 1.90 -24.47 -26.28
CA HIS A 33 0.86 -24.15 -25.30
C HIS A 33 1.10 -22.81 -24.59
N LYS A 34 0.09 -21.93 -24.71
CA LYS A 34 0.03 -20.63 -24.05
C LYS A 34 -0.57 -20.82 -22.65
N ASP A 35 0.27 -20.95 -21.64
CA ASP A 35 -0.13 -20.64 -20.27
C ASP A 35 -0.32 -19.13 -20.15
N ASN A 36 -1.47 -18.64 -20.60
CA ASN A 36 -1.97 -17.29 -20.29
C ASN A 36 -2.34 -17.27 -18.79
N GLY A 37 -1.32 -17.17 -17.92
CA GLY A 37 -1.49 -17.22 -16.48
C GLY A 37 -2.42 -16.11 -15.95
N VAL A 38 -2.94 -16.30 -14.74
CA VAL A 38 -4.00 -15.48 -14.12
C VAL A 38 -3.76 -13.95 -14.18
N VAL A 39 -2.50 -13.52 -14.16
CA VAL A 39 -2.12 -12.10 -14.34
C VAL A 39 -2.61 -11.56 -15.69
N GLN A 40 -2.44 -12.33 -16.76
CA GLN A 40 -2.84 -11.92 -18.11
C GLN A 40 -4.36 -11.85 -18.23
N SER A 41 -5.11 -12.79 -17.64
CA SER A 41 -6.58 -12.70 -17.61
C SER A 41 -7.08 -11.47 -16.83
N VAL A 42 -6.39 -11.06 -15.77
CA VAL A 42 -6.72 -9.85 -14.99
C VAL A 42 -6.34 -8.56 -15.73
N ALA A 43 -5.19 -8.54 -16.41
CA ALA A 43 -4.74 -7.40 -17.19
C ALA A 43 -5.56 -7.19 -18.48
N GLU A 44 -6.19 -8.23 -18.99
CA GLU A 44 -7.05 -8.19 -20.19
C GLU A 44 -8.55 -8.09 -19.82
N ASP A 45 -8.92 -8.12 -18.53
CA ASP A 45 -10.31 -7.96 -18.09
C ASP A 45 -10.76 -6.49 -18.13
N SER A 46 -11.56 -6.17 -19.16
CA SER A 46 -12.15 -4.87 -19.38
C SER A 46 -13.19 -4.44 -18.33
N GLN A 47 -13.69 -5.35 -17.50
CA GLN A 47 -14.66 -5.02 -16.43
C GLN A 47 -14.00 -4.43 -15.19
N LEU A 48 -12.69 -4.63 -15.01
CA LEU A 48 -11.95 -4.06 -13.89
C LEU A 48 -11.65 -2.57 -14.12
N PRO A 49 -11.56 -1.74 -13.06
CA PRO A 49 -11.12 -0.36 -13.21
C PRO A 49 -9.60 -0.30 -13.49
N PRO A 50 -9.09 0.70 -14.24
CA PRO A 50 -7.70 0.73 -14.69
C PRO A 50 -6.67 0.70 -13.54
N GLU A 51 -7.00 1.30 -12.40
CA GLU A 51 -6.11 1.32 -11.23
C GLU A 51 -5.94 -0.07 -10.62
N LEU A 52 -6.96 -0.93 -10.70
CA LEU A 52 -6.90 -2.30 -10.19
C LEU A 52 -6.09 -3.19 -11.13
N ARG A 53 -6.22 -3.03 -12.46
CA ARG A 53 -5.35 -3.71 -13.43
C ARG A 53 -3.88 -3.32 -13.23
N ALA A 54 -3.62 -2.02 -13.09
CA ALA A 54 -2.28 -1.51 -12.80
C ALA A 54 -1.73 -2.02 -11.45
N TYR A 55 -2.55 -2.05 -10.39
CA TYR A 55 -2.18 -2.64 -9.09
C TYR A 55 -1.67 -4.07 -9.26
N PHE A 56 -2.42 -4.93 -9.96
CA PHE A 56 -2.04 -6.33 -10.15
C PHE A 56 -0.76 -6.49 -10.97
N LEU A 57 -0.61 -5.74 -12.06
CA LEU A 57 0.61 -5.75 -12.87
C LEU A 57 1.85 -5.35 -12.06
N LEU A 58 1.75 -4.31 -11.23
CA LEU A 58 2.85 -3.85 -10.37
C LEU A 58 3.11 -4.80 -9.17
N GLN A 59 2.07 -5.45 -8.61
CA GLN A 59 2.25 -6.51 -7.60
C GLN A 59 2.99 -7.73 -8.17
N LEU A 60 2.76 -8.10 -9.43
CA LEU A 60 3.50 -9.18 -10.07
C LEU A 60 4.98 -8.81 -10.17
N VAL A 61 5.27 -7.58 -10.61
CA VAL A 61 6.63 -7.06 -10.72
C VAL A 61 7.34 -7.08 -9.36
N GLU A 62 6.64 -6.72 -8.27
CA GLU A 62 7.20 -6.82 -6.91
C GLU A 62 7.55 -8.27 -6.53
N GLY A 63 6.69 -9.23 -6.88
CA GLY A 63 6.97 -10.65 -6.68
C GLY A 63 8.23 -11.17 -7.40
N LEU A 64 8.64 -10.51 -8.50
CA LEU A 64 9.88 -10.82 -9.22
C LEU A 64 11.13 -10.20 -8.58
N ILE A 65 10.97 -9.11 -7.83
CA ILE A 65 12.04 -8.48 -7.04
C ILE A 65 12.35 -9.36 -5.81
N ASP A 66 11.31 -9.83 -5.11
CA ASP A 66 11.43 -10.52 -3.83
C ASP A 66 12.26 -11.81 -3.86
N ARG A 67 12.32 -12.52 -5.01
CA ARG A 67 13.17 -13.70 -5.35
C ARG A 67 13.19 -14.93 -4.42
N ARG A 68 12.66 -14.83 -3.21
CA ARG A 68 12.77 -15.82 -2.13
C ARG A 68 11.62 -16.82 -2.09
N SER A 69 10.73 -16.83 -3.08
CA SER A 69 9.65 -17.81 -3.09
C SER A 69 9.12 -18.18 -4.48
N SER A 70 9.12 -19.48 -4.76
CA SER A 70 8.19 -20.17 -5.68
C SER A 70 6.72 -20.13 -5.19
N ILE A 71 6.46 -19.33 -4.15
CA ILE A 71 5.15 -19.01 -3.59
C ILE A 71 4.59 -17.74 -4.26
N GLY A 72 5.41 -16.93 -4.95
CA GLY A 72 4.98 -15.69 -5.60
C GLY A 72 3.79 -15.87 -6.55
N GLU A 73 3.88 -16.82 -7.48
CA GLU A 73 2.81 -17.15 -8.43
C GLU A 73 1.58 -17.75 -7.71
N LYS A 74 1.78 -18.72 -6.80
CA LYS A 74 0.69 -19.36 -6.03
C LYS A 74 -0.04 -18.41 -5.07
N LYS A 75 0.64 -17.39 -4.52
CA LYS A 75 0.01 -16.29 -3.77
C LYS A 75 -0.73 -15.32 -4.69
N PHE A 76 -0.33 -15.20 -5.96
CA PHE A 76 -1.02 -14.38 -6.93
C PHE A 76 -2.37 -15.00 -7.30
N GLU A 77 -2.41 -16.29 -7.61
CA GLU A 77 -3.66 -17.03 -7.88
C GLU A 77 -4.68 -16.89 -6.72
N TYR A 78 -4.24 -17.05 -5.47
CA TYR A 78 -5.12 -16.92 -4.30
C TYR A 78 -5.55 -15.47 -3.99
N LYS A 79 -4.84 -14.45 -4.52
CA LYS A 79 -5.16 -13.03 -4.33
C LYS A 79 -6.07 -12.45 -5.42
N VAL A 80 -6.32 -13.16 -6.51
CA VAL A 80 -7.15 -12.64 -7.63
C VAL A 80 -8.66 -12.76 -7.36
N GLN A 81 -9.08 -13.29 -6.20
CA GLN A 81 -10.45 -13.11 -5.69
C GLN A 81 -10.73 -11.71 -5.10
N VAL A 82 -9.97 -10.68 -5.49
CA VAL A 82 -10.32 -9.28 -5.20
C VAL A 82 -11.48 -8.87 -6.10
N SER A 83 -12.67 -8.84 -5.53
CA SER A 83 -13.81 -8.19 -6.16
C SER A 83 -13.58 -6.68 -6.28
N GLN A 84 -14.27 -6.03 -7.22
CA GLN A 84 -14.34 -4.56 -7.29
C GLN A 84 -14.80 -3.96 -5.94
N SER A 85 -15.68 -4.64 -5.20
CA SER A 85 -16.13 -4.21 -3.86
C SER A 85 -15.03 -4.30 -2.79
N TRP A 86 -14.10 -5.26 -2.86
CA TRP A 86 -12.90 -5.26 -2.02
C TRP A 86 -11.99 -4.09 -2.37
N TRP A 87 -11.76 -3.84 -3.66
CA TRP A 87 -10.93 -2.71 -4.08
C TRP A 87 -11.51 -1.38 -3.58
N LEU A 88 -12.79 -1.11 -3.83
CA LEU A 88 -13.46 0.11 -3.37
C LEU A 88 -13.39 0.31 -1.84
N SER A 89 -13.42 -0.77 -1.05
CA SER A 89 -13.38 -0.70 0.42
C SER A 89 -11.97 -0.74 1.05
N LYS A 90 -10.93 -1.14 0.30
CA LYS A 90 -9.56 -1.30 0.80
C LYS A 90 -8.48 -0.55 0.03
N LYS A 91 -8.83 0.13 -1.08
CA LYS A 91 -7.92 0.86 -1.99
C LYS A 91 -6.81 1.64 -1.27
N GLN A 92 -7.18 2.54 -0.37
CA GLN A 92 -6.21 3.42 0.31
C GLN A 92 -5.25 2.63 1.22
N THR A 93 -5.75 1.69 2.03
CA THR A 93 -4.91 0.85 2.89
C THR A 93 -4.00 -0.05 2.07
N ALA A 94 -4.55 -0.78 1.09
CA ALA A 94 -3.80 -1.70 0.24
C ALA A 94 -2.71 -0.99 -0.57
N LEU A 95 -2.96 0.25 -1.00
CA LEU A 95 -1.97 1.07 -1.71
C LEU A 95 -0.91 1.63 -0.77
N ARG A 96 -1.27 2.12 0.43
CA ARG A 96 -0.29 2.54 1.46
C ARG A 96 0.65 1.40 1.87
N ASP A 97 0.10 0.21 2.13
CA ASP A 97 0.89 -0.99 2.43
C ASP A 97 1.82 -1.35 1.26
N PHE A 98 1.42 -1.10 0.02
CA PHE A 98 2.25 -1.37 -1.16
C PHE A 98 3.36 -0.34 -1.33
N LEU A 99 3.05 0.96 -1.19
CA LEU A 99 4.05 2.04 -1.20
C LEU A 99 5.15 1.79 -0.17
N GLN A 100 4.77 1.45 1.07
CA GLN A 100 5.71 1.14 2.15
C GLN A 100 6.61 -0.06 1.83
N ARG A 101 6.06 -1.13 1.22
CA ARG A 101 6.88 -2.27 0.77
C ARG A 101 7.87 -1.85 -0.30
N VAL A 102 7.42 -1.20 -1.37
CA VAL A 102 8.26 -0.83 -2.52
C VAL A 102 9.37 0.15 -2.12
N ALA A 103 9.05 1.17 -1.32
CA ALA A 103 10.04 2.11 -0.80
C ALA A 103 11.10 1.40 0.06
N ARG A 104 10.69 0.43 0.88
CA ARG A 104 11.61 -0.39 1.69
C ARG A 104 12.45 -1.34 0.83
N SER A 105 11.88 -1.97 -0.20
CA SER A 105 12.60 -2.80 -1.18
C SER A 105 13.70 -1.99 -1.87
N GLU A 106 13.39 -0.76 -2.29
CA GLU A 106 14.32 0.15 -2.96
C GLU A 106 15.45 0.63 -2.02
N GLN A 107 15.12 1.03 -0.78
CA GLN A 107 16.11 1.40 0.24
C GLN A 107 17.02 0.23 0.63
N LEU A 108 16.49 -1.00 0.68
CA LEU A 108 17.27 -2.20 0.98
C LEU A 108 18.23 -2.57 -0.16
N GLU A 109 17.78 -2.51 -1.42
CA GLU A 109 18.65 -2.78 -2.58
C GLU A 109 19.73 -1.69 -2.75
N GLN A 110 19.48 -0.45 -2.32
CA GLN A 110 20.51 0.60 -2.24
C GLN A 110 21.55 0.32 -1.14
N LYS A 111 21.11 -0.02 0.09
CA LYS A 111 22.02 -0.28 1.23
C LYS A 111 22.77 -1.61 1.07
N ASN A 112 22.15 -2.63 0.48
CA ASN A 112 22.67 -3.99 0.32
C ASN A 112 22.30 -4.55 -1.07
N PRO A 113 22.99 -4.13 -2.14
CA PRO A 113 22.68 -4.59 -3.50
C PRO A 113 22.81 -6.11 -3.62
N SER A 114 21.85 -6.72 -4.32
CA SER A 114 21.74 -8.17 -4.43
C SER A 114 22.92 -8.76 -5.20
N SER A 115 23.65 -9.69 -4.56
CA SER A 115 24.79 -10.38 -5.18
C SER A 115 24.41 -11.24 -6.39
N ASN A 116 23.12 -11.55 -6.57
CA ASN A 116 22.60 -12.37 -7.66
C ASN A 116 21.82 -11.52 -8.67
N PRO A 117 22.41 -11.11 -9.82
CA PRO A 117 21.73 -10.26 -10.79
C PRO A 117 20.52 -10.95 -11.43
N ILE A 118 19.35 -10.33 -11.37
CA ILE A 118 18.82 -9.60 -12.54
C ILE A 118 18.88 -10.25 -13.93
N PRO A 119 18.47 -11.52 -14.21
CA PRO A 119 18.54 -12.10 -15.55
C PRO A 119 17.74 -11.28 -16.56
N ALA A 120 18.30 -11.10 -17.75
CA ALA A 120 17.77 -10.20 -18.76
C ALA A 120 16.32 -10.51 -19.17
N ALA A 121 15.93 -11.79 -19.21
CA ALA A 121 14.56 -12.20 -19.49
C ALA A 121 13.56 -11.69 -18.43
N THR A 122 13.88 -11.85 -17.15
CA THR A 122 13.06 -11.33 -16.03
C THR A 122 13.01 -9.80 -16.05
N LYS A 123 14.14 -9.11 -16.32
CA LYS A 123 14.17 -7.65 -16.46
C LYS A 123 13.21 -7.17 -17.56
N LYS A 124 13.31 -7.76 -18.76
CA LYS A 124 12.48 -7.41 -19.92
C LYS A 124 10.99 -7.68 -19.69
N PHE A 125 10.67 -8.79 -19.03
CA PHE A 125 9.29 -9.12 -18.65
C PHE A 125 8.74 -8.12 -17.63
N ALA A 126 9.49 -7.82 -16.57
CA ALA A 126 9.10 -6.83 -15.56
C ALA A 126 8.87 -5.44 -16.18
N GLN A 127 9.82 -4.93 -16.98
CA GLN A 127 9.68 -3.67 -17.71
C GLN A 127 8.43 -3.63 -18.61
N SER A 128 8.08 -4.74 -19.26
CA SER A 128 6.85 -4.86 -20.06
C SER A 128 5.59 -4.75 -19.18
N MET A 129 5.57 -5.40 -18.01
CA MET A 129 4.44 -5.32 -17.08
C MET A 129 4.29 -3.93 -16.46
N ILE A 130 5.39 -3.27 -16.06
CA ILE A 130 5.38 -1.88 -15.58
C ILE A 130 4.83 -0.95 -16.69
N THR A 131 5.31 -1.10 -17.93
CA THR A 131 4.84 -0.30 -19.07
C THR A 131 3.35 -0.49 -19.36
N LYS A 132 2.84 -1.73 -19.27
CA LYS A 132 1.40 -2.00 -19.37
C LYS A 132 0.62 -1.33 -18.24
N ALA A 133 1.07 -1.45 -16.99
CA ALA A 133 0.43 -0.82 -15.84
C ALA A 133 0.31 0.70 -15.99
N LEU A 134 1.34 1.34 -16.54
CA LEU A 134 1.37 2.78 -16.79
C LEU A 134 0.40 3.20 -17.90
N ALA A 135 0.27 2.40 -18.97
CA ALA A 135 -0.72 2.66 -20.02
C ALA A 135 -2.16 2.60 -19.49
N GLU A 136 -2.47 1.67 -18.57
CA GLU A 136 -3.75 1.65 -17.85
C GLU A 136 -3.96 2.94 -17.04
N LEU A 137 -2.95 3.37 -16.28
CA LEU A 137 -3.03 4.55 -15.42
C LEU A 137 -3.10 5.87 -16.18
N ASP A 138 -2.53 5.95 -17.37
CA ASP A 138 -2.64 7.13 -18.22
C ASP A 138 -4.11 7.38 -18.60
N SER A 139 -4.94 6.32 -18.70
CA SER A 139 -6.40 6.40 -18.87
C SER A 139 -7.22 6.65 -17.58
N SER A 140 -6.59 6.54 -16.40
CA SER A 140 -7.26 6.76 -15.11
C SER A 140 -7.47 8.26 -14.82
N SER A 141 -8.64 8.56 -14.23
CA SER A 141 -8.98 9.87 -13.64
C SER A 141 -8.83 9.91 -12.12
N ASP A 142 -8.22 8.90 -11.49
CA ASP A 142 -8.00 8.83 -10.05
C ASP A 142 -6.57 9.27 -9.73
N ASP A 143 -6.38 10.58 -9.54
CA ASP A 143 -5.09 11.22 -9.26
C ASP A 143 -4.38 10.57 -8.06
N PHE A 144 -5.15 10.15 -7.04
CA PHE A 144 -4.61 9.50 -5.86
C PHE A 144 -3.91 8.19 -6.22
N CYS A 145 -4.56 7.32 -6.99
CA CYS A 145 -3.92 6.08 -7.45
C CYS A 145 -2.79 6.35 -8.45
N LYS A 146 -3.02 7.24 -9.43
CA LYS A 146 -2.11 7.53 -10.52
C LYS A 146 -0.74 7.98 -10.02
N LEU A 147 -0.70 8.97 -9.11
CA LEU A 147 0.53 9.50 -8.54
C LEU A 147 1.28 8.46 -7.69
N ASN A 148 0.55 7.74 -6.83
CA ASN A 148 1.11 6.67 -5.99
C ASN A 148 1.69 5.51 -6.83
N PHE A 149 1.04 5.12 -7.93
CA PHE A 149 1.56 4.09 -8.82
C PHE A 149 2.73 4.56 -9.69
N TYR A 150 2.81 5.85 -10.06
CA TYR A 150 4.00 6.41 -10.67
C TYR A 150 5.23 6.33 -9.75
N PHE A 151 5.06 6.54 -8.43
CA PHE A 151 6.12 6.29 -7.45
C PHE A 151 6.51 4.80 -7.37
N ILE A 152 5.54 3.89 -7.35
CA ILE A 152 5.83 2.44 -7.34
C ILE A 152 6.60 2.04 -8.61
N ALA A 153 6.11 2.46 -9.78
CA ALA A 153 6.73 2.16 -11.06
C ALA A 153 8.15 2.74 -11.19
N SER A 154 8.40 3.97 -10.68
CA SER A 154 9.73 4.58 -10.73
C SER A 154 10.76 3.79 -9.91
N ASN A 155 10.41 3.35 -8.70
CA ASN A 155 11.26 2.51 -7.86
C ASN A 155 11.49 1.13 -8.48
N GLN A 156 10.46 0.49 -9.04
CA GLN A 156 10.61 -0.79 -9.74
C GLN A 156 11.51 -0.65 -10.98
N PHE A 157 11.35 0.41 -11.80
CA PHE A 157 12.27 0.69 -12.91
C PHE A 157 13.73 0.84 -12.43
N LYS A 158 13.97 1.56 -11.33
CA LYS A 158 15.30 1.72 -10.72
C LYS A 158 15.91 0.36 -10.36
N ILE A 159 15.17 -0.51 -9.67
CA ILE A 159 15.61 -1.86 -9.28
C ILE A 159 15.94 -2.75 -10.49
N PHE A 160 15.15 -2.69 -11.56
CA PHE A 160 15.45 -3.43 -12.80
C PHE A 160 16.56 -2.79 -13.65
N GLY A 161 16.97 -1.55 -13.37
CA GLY A 161 18.02 -0.81 -14.05
C GLY A 161 17.56 0.01 -15.26
N ASP A 162 16.27 0.35 -15.35
CA ASP A 162 15.74 1.28 -16.35
C ASP A 162 15.84 2.72 -15.84
N GLN A 163 16.98 3.35 -16.12
CA GLN A 163 17.24 4.73 -15.70
C GLN A 163 16.30 5.74 -16.38
N SER A 164 15.80 5.46 -17.59
CA SER A 164 14.91 6.37 -18.31
C SER A 164 13.51 6.36 -17.70
N GLY A 165 12.96 5.16 -17.46
CA GLY A 165 11.70 4.96 -16.75
C GLY A 165 11.74 5.56 -15.34
N TYR A 166 12.80 5.26 -14.58
CA TYR A 166 13.00 5.83 -13.24
C TYR A 166 12.97 7.37 -13.25
N LEU A 167 13.83 8.02 -14.05
CA LEU A 167 13.93 9.48 -14.07
C LEU A 167 12.63 10.15 -14.55
N LYS A 168 11.93 9.58 -15.54
CA LYS A 168 10.64 10.11 -16.03
C LYS A 168 9.60 10.16 -14.90
N TYR A 169 9.32 9.02 -14.26
CA TYR A 169 8.24 8.95 -13.27
C TYR A 169 8.65 9.51 -11.91
N LYS A 170 9.93 9.46 -11.54
CA LYS A 170 10.43 10.18 -10.37
C LYS A 170 10.22 11.69 -10.53
N LYS A 171 10.52 12.26 -11.70
CA LYS A 171 10.27 13.69 -11.95
C LYS A 171 8.79 14.04 -11.79
N ILE A 172 7.88 13.26 -12.38
CA ILE A 172 6.43 13.50 -12.26
C ILE A 172 5.99 13.49 -10.78
N VAL A 173 6.53 12.57 -9.98
CA VAL A 173 6.25 12.49 -8.54
C VAL A 173 6.84 13.68 -7.77
N ASP A 174 8.10 14.03 -8.04
CA ASP A 174 8.77 15.16 -7.42
C ASP A 174 8.03 16.47 -7.74
N ASP A 175 7.71 16.72 -9.01
CA ASP A 175 7.00 17.93 -9.46
C ASP A 175 5.62 18.05 -8.78
N ALA A 176 4.89 16.94 -8.62
CA ALA A 176 3.60 16.92 -7.92
C ALA A 176 3.73 17.20 -6.42
N ILE A 177 4.76 16.66 -5.75
CA ILE A 177 5.05 16.96 -4.34
C ILE A 177 5.38 18.46 -4.18
N HIS A 178 6.30 19.01 -4.98
CA HIS A 178 6.64 20.43 -4.90
C HIS A 178 5.44 21.35 -5.20
N SER A 179 4.55 20.95 -6.11
CA SER A 179 3.29 21.68 -6.37
C SER A 179 2.39 21.71 -5.14
N CYS A 180 2.25 20.59 -4.42
CA CYS A 180 1.48 20.52 -3.17
C CYS A 180 2.14 21.31 -2.03
N GLU A 181 3.47 21.45 -2.01
CA GLU A 181 4.21 22.24 -1.02
C GLU A 181 4.15 23.75 -1.30
N ALA A 182 3.99 24.16 -2.56
CA ALA A 182 4.11 25.55 -2.97
C ALA A 182 2.80 26.36 -2.86
N ASP A 183 1.64 25.76 -3.10
CA ASP A 183 0.38 26.53 -3.23
C ASP A 183 -0.89 25.70 -2.95
N ASN A 184 -1.64 26.05 -1.88
CA ASN A 184 -2.87 25.37 -1.49
C ASN A 184 -4.02 25.51 -2.52
N SER A 185 -3.91 26.46 -3.45
CA SER A 185 -5.03 26.89 -4.30
C SER A 185 -5.23 26.05 -5.57
N THR A 186 -4.23 25.25 -5.96
CA THR A 186 -4.21 24.54 -7.26
C THR A 186 -4.20 23.01 -7.15
N ALA A 187 -3.69 22.44 -6.05
CA ALA A 187 -3.70 21.01 -5.82
C ALA A 187 -5.07 20.54 -5.29
N ASN A 188 -5.63 19.49 -5.88
CA ASN A 188 -6.85 18.86 -5.37
C ASN A 188 -6.54 17.93 -4.18
N ASP A 189 -7.56 17.66 -3.34
CA ASP A 189 -7.44 16.79 -2.16
C ASP A 189 -6.80 15.42 -2.47
N ASN A 190 -7.09 14.82 -3.63
CA ASN A 190 -6.53 13.51 -4.00
C ASN A 190 -5.02 13.57 -4.28
N THR A 191 -4.54 14.64 -4.95
CA THR A 191 -3.12 14.89 -5.18
C THR A 191 -2.39 15.15 -3.86
N ILE A 192 -2.97 15.97 -2.99
CA ILE A 192 -2.47 16.25 -1.62
C ILE A 192 -2.31 14.94 -0.83
N LEU A 193 -3.36 14.10 -0.81
CA LEU A 193 -3.36 12.82 -0.10
C LEU A 193 -2.36 11.80 -0.67
N ALA A 194 -2.06 11.83 -1.97
CA ALA A 194 -1.07 10.97 -2.58
C ALA A 194 0.38 11.46 -2.37
N ALA A 195 0.63 12.76 -2.51
CA ALA A 195 1.94 13.35 -2.21
C ALA A 195 2.36 13.07 -0.75
N ALA A 196 1.42 13.24 0.19
CA ALA A 196 1.61 12.87 1.59
C ALA A 196 1.89 11.37 1.78
N ALA A 197 1.08 10.48 1.17
CA ALA A 197 1.26 9.03 1.27
C ALA A 197 2.61 8.54 0.71
N ILE A 198 3.15 9.19 -0.33
CA ILE A 198 4.49 8.91 -0.87
C ILE A 198 5.58 9.34 0.13
N LEU A 199 5.49 10.55 0.70
CA LEU A 199 6.44 11.04 1.69
C LEU A 199 6.44 10.17 2.96
N ASP A 200 5.27 9.72 3.41
CA ASP A 200 5.12 8.77 4.52
C ASP A 200 5.74 7.40 4.21
N ALA A 201 5.59 6.89 2.98
CA ALA A 201 6.22 5.64 2.57
C ALA A 201 7.75 5.75 2.47
N MET A 202 8.27 6.89 1.99
CA MET A 202 9.70 7.20 2.01
C MET A 202 10.24 7.30 3.45
N ALA A 203 9.50 7.95 4.35
CA ALA A 203 9.87 8.03 5.77
C ALA A 203 9.90 6.64 6.43
N TYR A 204 8.91 5.80 6.14
CA TYR A 204 8.80 4.41 6.62
C TYR A 204 9.95 3.52 6.12
N ALA A 205 10.45 3.74 4.91
CA ALA A 205 11.61 3.00 4.39
C ALA A 205 12.89 3.29 5.19
N ILE A 206 12.99 4.44 5.86
CA ILE A 206 14.10 4.83 6.72
C ILE A 206 13.88 4.32 8.15
N ILE A 207 12.74 4.66 8.78
CA ILE A 207 12.36 4.21 10.13
C ILE A 207 10.97 3.52 10.05
N PRO A 208 10.90 2.17 10.10
CA PRO A 208 9.70 1.41 9.77
C PRO A 208 8.64 1.34 10.90
N VAL A 209 8.32 2.49 11.52
CA VAL A 209 7.21 2.62 12.48
C VAL A 209 5.90 2.82 11.71
N ASN A 210 4.97 1.87 11.85
CA ASN A 210 3.60 1.98 11.33
C ASN A 210 2.63 2.36 12.46
N ILE A 211 1.76 3.34 12.21
CA ILE A 211 0.76 3.82 13.17
C ILE A 211 -0.65 3.47 12.65
N PRO A 212 -1.17 2.26 12.92
CA PRO A 212 -2.56 1.89 12.61
C PRO A 212 -3.58 2.75 13.37
N ASP A 213 -4.84 2.68 12.93
CA ASP A 213 -5.96 3.39 13.56
C ASP A 213 -6.15 2.92 15.01
N ARG A 214 -6.22 1.60 15.22
CA ARG A 214 -6.17 0.96 16.53
C ARG A 214 -4.70 0.75 16.92
N PHE A 215 -4.09 1.78 17.50
CA PHE A 215 -2.70 1.74 17.98
C PHE A 215 -2.64 1.45 19.48
N ASP A 216 -1.68 0.63 19.90
CA ASP A 216 -1.36 0.39 21.31
C ASP A 216 0.12 0.69 21.55
N LEU A 217 0.38 1.82 22.23
CA LEU A 217 1.72 2.29 22.55
C LEU A 217 2.47 1.34 23.51
N LYS A 218 1.77 0.52 24.31
CA LYS A 218 2.43 -0.45 25.22
C LYS A 218 3.02 -1.65 24.47
N ASN A 219 2.46 -1.96 23.31
CA ASN A 219 2.83 -3.09 22.46
C ASN A 219 3.55 -2.65 21.17
N SER A 220 3.97 -1.38 21.08
CA SER A 220 4.75 -0.90 19.93
C SER A 220 6.14 -1.52 19.91
N GLU A 221 6.53 -2.08 18.76
CA GLU A 221 7.86 -2.63 18.53
C GLU A 221 8.93 -1.53 18.68
N LYS A 222 10.02 -1.82 19.40
CA LYS A 222 11.17 -0.93 19.46
C LYS A 222 11.94 -1.00 18.15
N VAL A 223 12.16 0.16 17.54
CA VAL A 223 12.94 0.29 16.31
C VAL A 223 14.26 0.97 16.65
N ASP A 224 15.37 0.33 16.32
CA ASP A 224 16.70 0.94 16.41
C ASP A 224 16.95 1.81 15.17
N PHE A 225 17.51 3.01 15.36
CA PHE A 225 17.81 3.97 14.30
C PHE A 225 18.99 4.87 14.70
N THR A 226 19.67 5.45 13.71
CA THR A 226 20.66 6.51 13.94
C THR A 226 20.00 7.89 13.98
N GLU A 227 20.61 8.88 14.66
CA GLU A 227 20.10 10.27 14.64
C GLU A 227 20.09 10.89 13.23
N GLN A 228 20.92 10.41 12.30
CA GLN A 228 20.83 10.77 10.89
C GLN A 228 19.54 10.23 10.26
N GLU A 229 19.23 8.95 10.45
CA GLU A 229 17.99 8.34 9.97
C GLU A 229 16.75 8.98 10.61
N TYR A 230 16.84 9.39 11.89
CA TYR A 230 15.79 10.19 12.54
C TYR A 230 15.59 11.53 11.83
N SER A 231 16.66 12.29 11.59
CA SER A 231 16.61 13.58 10.91
C SER A 231 16.01 13.48 9.50
N GLU A 232 16.45 12.49 8.72
CA GLU A 232 15.97 12.26 7.35
C GLU A 232 14.49 11.80 7.32
N SER A 233 14.12 10.83 8.15
CA SER A 233 12.74 10.32 8.25
C SER A 233 11.79 11.40 8.79
N ARG A 234 12.20 12.14 9.82
CA ARG A 234 11.44 13.27 10.39
C ARG A 234 11.20 14.35 9.36
N LYS A 235 12.20 14.73 8.56
CA LYS A 235 12.02 15.73 7.50
C LYS A 235 10.95 15.31 6.49
N LEU A 236 10.89 14.02 6.12
CA LEU A 236 9.85 13.49 5.23
C LEU A 236 8.47 13.49 5.90
N LYS A 237 8.39 13.07 7.18
CA LYS A 237 7.16 13.15 7.99
C LYS A 237 6.61 14.58 8.10
N GLN A 238 7.47 15.56 8.40
CA GLN A 238 7.07 16.96 8.52
C GLN A 238 6.59 17.55 7.18
N ARG A 239 7.21 17.17 6.05
CA ARG A 239 6.72 17.54 4.72
C ARG A 239 5.35 16.94 4.41
N SER A 240 5.13 15.66 4.75
CA SER A 240 3.80 15.02 4.61
C SER A 240 2.74 15.76 5.40
N ASN A 241 3.03 16.08 6.68
CA ASN A 241 2.11 16.78 7.56
C ASN A 241 1.80 18.21 7.06
N ALA A 242 2.82 18.96 6.64
CA ALA A 242 2.65 20.31 6.09
C ALA A 242 1.77 20.34 4.83
N ILE A 243 1.92 19.36 3.93
CA ILE A 243 1.04 19.20 2.76
C ILE A 243 -0.40 18.89 3.19
N LEU A 244 -0.61 18.06 4.22
CA LEU A 244 -1.94 17.75 4.74
C LEU A 244 -2.58 18.91 5.53
N ASP A 245 -1.76 19.81 6.08
CA ASP A 245 -2.20 21.05 6.72
C ASP A 245 -2.91 22.02 5.74
N HIS A 246 -2.72 21.83 4.43
CA HIS A 246 -3.41 22.58 3.39
C HIS A 246 -4.90 22.23 3.26
N LEU A 247 -5.32 21.06 3.78
CA LEU A 247 -6.71 20.65 3.85
C LEU A 247 -7.46 21.44 4.94
N LYS A 248 -8.80 21.48 4.84
CA LYS A 248 -9.66 22.12 5.87
C LYS A 248 -9.43 21.53 7.27
N SER A 249 -9.61 22.33 8.31
CA SER A 249 -9.38 21.93 9.71
C SER A 249 -10.31 20.82 10.21
N ASP A 250 -11.47 20.63 9.56
CA ASP A 250 -12.41 19.53 9.81
C ASP A 250 -12.08 18.25 9.02
N ASN A 251 -11.12 18.29 8.08
CA ASN A 251 -10.74 17.13 7.28
C ASN A 251 -10.10 16.04 8.15
N HIS A 252 -10.68 14.84 8.09
CA HIS A 252 -10.22 13.68 8.86
C HIS A 252 -8.74 13.35 8.61
N ASN A 253 -8.25 13.46 7.37
CA ASN A 253 -6.87 13.11 7.04
C ASN A 253 -5.85 14.07 7.67
N ARG A 254 -6.15 15.37 7.69
CA ARG A 254 -5.31 16.39 8.37
C ARG A 254 -5.20 16.10 9.86
N ARG A 255 -6.35 15.93 10.54
CA ARG A 255 -6.39 15.58 11.97
C ARG A 255 -5.66 14.25 12.25
N LYS A 256 -5.85 13.25 11.38
CA LYS A 256 -5.16 11.95 11.49
C LYS A 256 -3.64 12.10 11.33
N ALA A 257 -3.16 13.01 10.50
CA ALA A 257 -1.73 13.23 10.28
C ALA A 257 -1.00 13.72 11.55
N HIS A 258 -1.51 14.76 12.23
CA HIS A 258 -0.95 15.19 13.52
C HIS A 258 -1.04 14.09 14.60
N ARG A 259 -2.16 13.34 14.64
CA ARG A 259 -2.31 12.18 15.54
C ARG A 259 -1.25 11.10 15.27
N ASP A 260 -1.08 10.72 14.01
CA ASP A 260 -0.14 9.67 13.62
C ASP A 260 1.32 10.14 13.81
N LEU A 261 1.60 11.44 13.64
CA LEU A 261 2.92 12.03 13.85
C LEU A 261 3.27 12.18 15.34
N ALA A 262 2.33 12.61 16.20
CA ALA A 262 2.51 12.61 17.65
C ALA A 262 2.81 11.19 18.18
N LEU A 263 2.05 10.18 17.74
CA LEU A 263 2.32 8.79 18.10
C LEU A 263 3.66 8.27 17.54
N TRP A 264 4.04 8.67 16.33
CA TRP A 264 5.36 8.34 15.77
C TRP A 264 6.50 8.90 16.64
N TYR A 265 6.40 10.17 17.07
CA TYR A 265 7.37 10.75 18.01
C TYR A 265 7.39 10.03 19.38
N LEU A 266 6.25 9.62 19.93
CA LEU A 266 6.18 8.85 21.18
C LEU A 266 6.86 7.47 21.06
N VAL A 267 6.67 6.75 19.96
CA VAL A 267 7.36 5.46 19.70
C VAL A 267 8.87 5.65 19.67
N LEU A 268 9.35 6.78 19.15
CA LEU A 268 10.76 7.13 19.07
C LEU A 268 11.31 7.86 20.31
N GLN A 269 10.51 8.00 21.38
CA GLN A 269 10.87 8.69 22.64
C GLN A 269 11.28 10.17 22.44
N LYS A 270 10.58 10.87 21.55
CA LYS A 270 10.77 12.28 21.20
C LYS A 270 9.62 13.11 21.77
N ASP A 271 9.51 13.12 23.10
CA ASP A 271 8.34 13.61 23.84
C ASP A 271 7.99 15.07 23.54
N GLN A 272 9.00 15.95 23.40
CA GLN A 272 8.78 17.37 23.12
C GLN A 272 8.13 17.60 21.75
N GLU A 273 8.57 16.87 20.73
CA GLU A 273 7.96 16.91 19.39
C GLU A 273 6.56 16.29 19.38
N SER A 274 6.33 15.24 20.17
CA SER A 274 4.98 14.69 20.40
C SER A 274 4.02 15.74 20.97
N GLU A 275 4.38 16.39 22.08
CA GLU A 275 3.52 17.39 22.73
C GLU A 275 3.21 18.58 21.81
N ALA A 276 4.15 18.97 20.94
CA ALA A 276 3.92 19.99 19.93
C ALA A 276 2.82 19.60 18.93
N GLU A 277 2.88 18.39 18.36
CA GLU A 277 1.86 17.89 17.41
C GLU A 277 0.51 17.60 18.08
N LYS A 278 0.52 17.08 19.31
CA LYS A 278 -0.69 16.93 20.13
C LYS A 278 -1.44 18.26 20.26
N LYS A 279 -0.73 19.35 20.56
CA LYS A 279 -1.33 20.68 20.68
C LYS A 279 -2.04 21.10 19.38
N VAL A 280 -1.40 20.93 18.23
CA VAL A 280 -2.02 21.24 16.93
C VAL A 280 -3.26 20.38 16.69
N LEU A 281 -3.21 19.09 17.00
CA LEU A 281 -4.38 18.20 16.95
C LEU A 281 -5.53 18.68 17.85
N PHE A 282 -5.22 19.07 19.10
CA PHE A 282 -6.21 19.52 20.08
C PHE A 282 -6.87 20.83 19.64
N ASP A 283 -6.10 21.76 19.06
CA ASP A 283 -6.61 23.00 18.46
C ASP A 283 -7.51 22.70 17.24
N LEU A 284 -7.13 21.75 16.37
CA LEU A 284 -7.92 21.33 15.20
C LEU A 284 -9.23 20.61 15.54
N VAL A 285 -9.27 19.87 16.66
CA VAL A 285 -10.44 19.11 17.12
C VAL A 285 -11.31 19.95 18.08
N GLY A 286 -10.73 20.92 18.78
CA GLY A 286 -11.39 21.71 19.83
C GLY A 286 -11.47 20.97 21.18
N ILE A 287 -10.70 19.90 21.38
CA ILE A 287 -10.73 19.06 22.58
C ILE A 287 -9.28 18.79 23.01
N HIS A 288 -8.97 19.00 24.28
CA HIS A 288 -7.63 18.91 24.85
C HIS A 288 -7.50 17.66 25.74
N ASP A 289 -7.44 16.48 25.13
CA ASP A 289 -7.39 15.20 25.84
C ASP A 289 -6.58 14.15 25.06
N ASP A 290 -5.58 13.55 25.69
CA ASP A 290 -4.72 12.51 25.11
C ASP A 290 -5.49 11.28 24.59
N ARG A 291 -6.72 11.03 25.09
CA ARG A 291 -7.61 9.98 24.58
C ARG A 291 -7.92 10.15 23.09
N LEU A 292 -7.83 11.36 22.53
CA LEU A 292 -7.99 11.60 21.09
C LEU A 292 -6.97 10.88 20.20
N LEU A 293 -5.80 10.53 20.73
CA LEU A 293 -4.78 9.77 20.02
C LEU A 293 -5.19 8.29 19.83
N PHE A 294 -6.15 7.81 20.62
CA PHE A 294 -6.58 6.43 20.69
C PHE A 294 -8.08 6.34 20.38
N PRO A 295 -8.47 6.30 19.09
CA PRO A 295 -9.87 6.39 18.70
C PRO A 295 -10.66 5.17 19.22
N THR A 296 -11.91 5.42 19.61
CA THR A 296 -12.72 4.46 20.36
C THR A 296 -13.41 3.45 19.45
N SER A 297 -13.86 2.32 20.01
CA SER A 297 -14.69 1.36 19.26
C SER A 297 -16.15 1.81 19.28
N GLY A 298 -16.71 2.13 18.12
CA GLY A 298 -18.14 2.30 17.91
C GLY A 298 -18.88 0.95 17.87
N GLY A 299 -20.20 1.03 17.76
CA GLY A 299 -21.04 -0.14 17.46
C GLY A 299 -20.57 -0.86 16.19
N CYS A 300 -20.79 -2.18 16.14
CA CYS A 300 -20.31 -3.07 15.06
C CYS A 300 -18.78 -3.09 14.85
N GLY A 301 -17.97 -2.55 15.79
CA GLY A 301 -16.50 -2.58 15.70
C GLY A 301 -15.87 -1.50 14.81
N HIS A 302 -16.66 -0.58 14.26
CA HIS A 302 -16.15 0.61 13.57
C HIS A 302 -15.32 1.50 14.52
N VAL A 303 -14.45 2.33 13.95
CA VAL A 303 -13.61 3.26 14.73
C VAL A 303 -14.32 4.62 14.80
N VAL A 304 -14.52 5.12 16.01
CA VAL A 304 -15.08 6.45 16.29
C VAL A 304 -13.95 7.41 16.59
N TRP A 305 -13.85 8.45 15.77
CA TRP A 305 -12.79 9.45 15.82
C TRP A 305 -13.28 10.75 16.47
N TRP A 306 -12.33 11.50 17.05
CA TRP A 306 -12.55 12.88 17.52
C TRP A 306 -13.61 13.04 18.63
N VAL A 307 -13.94 11.96 19.34
CA VAL A 307 -14.88 11.95 20.48
C VAL A 307 -14.20 11.29 21.67
N VAL A 308 -14.33 11.94 22.83
CA VAL A 308 -13.71 11.52 24.10
C VAL A 308 -14.71 10.83 25.03
N ASP A 309 -15.98 11.26 24.98
CA ASP A 309 -17.08 10.66 25.74
C ASP A 309 -17.93 9.74 24.86
N VAL A 310 -17.56 8.46 24.83
CA VAL A 310 -18.52 7.40 24.48
C VAL A 310 -19.22 7.02 25.78
N LYS A 311 -20.43 7.59 26.02
CA LYS A 311 -21.35 7.03 27.02
C LYS A 311 -21.47 5.53 26.75
N GLU A 312 -21.43 4.73 27.82
CA GLU A 312 -21.53 3.26 27.74
C GLU A 312 -22.53 2.86 26.66
N GLN A 313 -22.07 2.07 25.68
CA GLN A 313 -22.91 1.71 24.54
C GLN A 313 -24.09 0.89 25.04
N VAL A 314 -25.23 1.57 25.19
CA VAL A 314 -26.56 0.98 25.09
C VAL A 314 -26.50 0.03 23.90
N GLY A 315 -26.79 -1.25 24.14
CA GLY A 315 -26.54 -2.32 23.19
C GLY A 315 -27.14 -2.03 21.83
N TYR A 316 -26.32 -1.57 20.90
CA TYR A 316 -26.67 -1.52 19.50
C TYR A 316 -26.57 -2.95 18.99
N ASP A 317 -27.69 -3.66 19.04
CA ASP A 317 -27.86 -4.91 18.33
C ASP A 317 -27.51 -4.67 16.86
N CYS A 318 -26.33 -5.16 16.47
CA CYS A 318 -25.88 -5.20 15.09
C CYS A 318 -26.84 -6.15 14.37
N GLY A 319 -27.91 -5.61 13.80
CA GLY A 319 -28.91 -6.43 13.10
C GLY A 319 -28.24 -7.25 12.01
N MET A 320 -28.18 -8.57 12.19
CA MET A 320 -27.83 -9.48 11.10
C MET A 320 -29.00 -9.49 10.12
N GLY A 321 -28.84 -8.78 9.01
CA GLY A 321 -29.71 -8.77 7.84
C GLY A 321 -28.91 -9.15 6.60
#